data_AF-A0A7X4XFV9-F1
#
_entry.id   AF-A0A7X4XFV9-F1
#
_cell.length_a   1.000
_cell.length_b   1.000
_cell.length_c   1.000
_cell.angle_alpha   90.00
_cell.angle_beta   90.00
_cell.angle_gamma   90.00
#
_symmetry.space_group_name_H-M   'P 1'
#
loop_
_entity.id
_entity.type
_entity.pdbx_description
1 polymer ?
#
loop_
_entity_poly.entity_id
_entity_poly.type
_entity_poly.pdbx_seq_one_letter_code
_entity_poly.pdbx_strand_id
1 'polypeptide(L)'
;MRFITLLCAMGWLGFSLPLLANTPISQDEFVAQVSVAGNTPSVTLVADGPVRLDAMVLQALQSQPTALSTLRIDWQNSRLFCLHEPFPLAKTLLRTLAEWQNRVPEPQASAWQQLRNELRKRHFAKRALITLDPDVIRVVSGHNPLLRGQFSLYLPLLGEHQTVTVLGAVRHSEPQVWQATFSAGDYAQRAQWLQPTLGEVSVIQPNGDVETHPVGYWNAQPLTILPGAIIYVPFSAAFGSTIDRTELAHLNQQVVELLRHQLPRE
;
A
#
# COMPACT_ATOMS: atom_id res chain seq x y z
N MET A 1 -1.55 -5.04 -30.24
CA MET A 1 -0.71 -3.91 -29.82
C MET A 1 0.73 -4.40 -29.72
N ARG A 2 1.72 -3.55 -30.00
CA ARG A 2 3.14 -3.88 -29.84
C ARG A 2 3.63 -3.30 -28.53
N PHE A 3 4.20 -4.13 -27.67
CA PHE A 3 4.93 -3.69 -26.48
C PHE A 3 6.42 -3.62 -26.80
N ILE A 4 7.08 -2.60 -26.24
CA ILE A 4 8.53 -2.58 -26.11
C ILE A 4 8.84 -2.92 -24.65
N THR A 5 9.61 -3.99 -24.45
CA THR A 5 10.05 -4.44 -23.13
C THR A 5 11.51 -4.06 -22.94
N LEU A 6 11.81 -3.34 -21.85
CA LEU A 6 13.18 -3.00 -21.45
C LEU A 6 13.49 -3.70 -20.13
N LEU A 7 14.53 -4.55 -20.09
CA LEU A 7 15.04 -5.09 -18.84
C LEU A 7 15.83 -4.01 -18.08
N CYS A 8 15.61 -3.92 -16.77
CA CYS A 8 16.47 -3.14 -15.89
C CYS A 8 17.72 -3.96 -15.55
N ALA A 9 18.88 -3.59 -16.09
CA ALA A 9 20.12 -4.29 -15.81
C ALA A 9 20.67 -3.91 -14.42
N MET A 10 20.62 -4.84 -13.46
CA MET A 10 21.46 -4.77 -12.26
C MET A 10 22.89 -5.14 -12.64
N GLY A 11 23.74 -4.14 -12.88
CA GLY A 11 25.15 -4.36 -13.20
C GLY A 11 26.01 -3.15 -12.91
N TRP A 12 26.78 -3.20 -11.81
CA TRP A 12 27.96 -2.36 -11.61
C TRP A 12 28.99 -2.69 -12.70
N LEU A 13 28.99 -1.91 -13.78
CA LEU A 13 30.11 -1.67 -14.69
C LEU A 13 29.68 -0.49 -15.54
N GLY A 14 30.49 0.57 -15.55
CA GLY A 14 30.17 1.85 -16.17
C GLY A 14 29.70 1.71 -17.61
N PHE A 15 28.37 1.74 -17.79
CA PHE A 15 27.74 2.06 -19.04
C PHE A 15 27.21 3.48 -18.91
N SER A 16 27.78 4.38 -19.71
CA SER A 16 27.20 5.68 -19.98
C SER A 16 25.75 5.49 -20.41
N LEU A 17 24.83 5.94 -19.56
CA LEU A 17 23.46 6.24 -19.97
C LEU A 17 23.58 7.11 -21.23
N PRO A 18 23.07 6.70 -22.41
CA PRO A 18 22.65 7.73 -23.34
C PRO A 18 21.61 8.52 -22.56
N LEU A 19 21.91 9.80 -22.37
CA LEU A 19 21.00 10.81 -21.87
C LEU A 19 19.80 10.77 -22.83
N LEU A 20 18.82 9.91 -22.56
CA LEU A 20 17.50 10.06 -23.12
C LEU A 20 17.06 11.39 -22.57
N ALA A 21 17.14 12.39 -23.44
CA ALA A 21 16.57 13.70 -23.22
C ALA A 21 15.20 13.52 -22.56
N ASN A 22 14.85 14.45 -21.66
CA ASN A 22 13.48 14.71 -21.28
C ASN A 22 12.67 15.05 -22.54
N THR A 23 12.37 14.06 -23.37
CA THR A 23 11.28 14.14 -24.33
C THR A 23 10.04 14.18 -23.47
N PRO A 24 9.20 15.22 -23.58
CA PRO A 24 7.91 15.19 -22.91
C PRO A 24 7.18 13.95 -23.41
N ILE A 25 7.04 12.95 -22.53
CA ILE A 25 6.25 11.75 -22.77
C ILE A 25 4.84 12.26 -23.09
N SER A 26 4.35 11.92 -24.28
CA SER A 26 3.01 12.31 -24.72
C SER A 26 1.98 11.75 -23.75
N GLN A 27 0.90 12.47 -23.44
CA GLN A 27 -0.19 11.96 -22.60
C GLN A 27 -0.89 10.71 -23.18
N ASP A 28 -0.62 10.39 -24.45
CA ASP A 28 -1.12 9.19 -25.13
C ASP A 28 -0.20 7.96 -24.97
N GLU A 29 1.02 8.14 -24.44
CA GLU A 29 1.98 7.05 -24.26
C GLU A 29 1.72 6.29 -22.95
N PHE A 30 1.78 4.96 -23.02
CA PHE A 30 1.64 4.08 -21.87
C PHE A 30 3.02 3.61 -21.41
N VAL A 31 3.30 3.77 -20.12
CA VAL A 31 4.53 3.27 -19.47
C VAL A 31 4.17 2.58 -18.16
N ALA A 32 4.64 1.36 -17.96
CA ALA A 32 4.50 0.65 -16.69
C ALA A 32 5.84 0.11 -16.19
N GLN A 33 6.22 0.51 -14.98
CA GLN A 33 7.31 -0.10 -14.23
C GLN A 33 6.78 -1.35 -13.52
N VAL A 34 7.34 -2.51 -13.82
CA VAL A 34 6.88 -3.80 -13.30
C VAL A 34 7.91 -4.36 -12.33
N SER A 35 7.46 -4.62 -11.10
CA SER A 35 8.23 -5.33 -10.08
C SER A 35 7.57 -6.69 -9.82
N VAL A 36 8.34 -7.77 -9.97
CA VAL A 36 7.88 -9.14 -9.72
C VAL A 36 8.88 -9.83 -8.80
N ALA A 37 8.41 -10.38 -7.68
CA ALA A 37 9.25 -10.90 -6.61
C ALA A 37 10.24 -9.85 -6.06
N GLY A 38 9.85 -9.15 -5.01
CA GLY A 38 10.57 -7.98 -4.49
C GLY A 38 10.19 -6.67 -5.20
N ASN A 39 10.74 -5.56 -4.70
CA ASN A 39 10.16 -4.24 -4.93
C ASN A 39 10.87 -3.42 -6.02
N THR A 40 12.04 -3.86 -6.46
CA THR A 40 12.78 -3.22 -7.55
C THR A 40 12.15 -3.55 -8.90
N PRO A 41 11.89 -2.56 -9.76
CA PRO A 41 11.35 -2.82 -11.08
C PRO A 41 12.33 -3.66 -11.89
N SER A 42 11.89 -4.83 -12.34
CA SER A 42 12.67 -5.75 -13.17
C SER A 42 12.50 -5.43 -14.66
N VAL A 43 11.33 -4.89 -15.03
CA VAL A 43 10.92 -4.67 -16.41
C VAL A 43 10.19 -3.35 -16.53
N THR A 44 10.42 -2.64 -17.65
CA THR A 44 9.57 -1.54 -18.09
C THR A 44 8.82 -1.93 -19.36
N LEU A 45 7.50 -1.75 -19.34
CA LEU A 45 6.62 -1.94 -20.49
C LEU A 45 6.27 -0.58 -21.11
N VAL A 46 6.42 -0.46 -22.43
CA VAL A 46 6.08 0.77 -23.18
C VAL A 46 5.15 0.44 -24.35
N ALA A 47 4.17 1.29 -24.59
CA ALA A 47 3.30 1.21 -25.77
C ALA A 47 2.87 2.61 -26.27
N ASP A 48 2.77 2.75 -27.59
CA ASP A 48 2.41 4.00 -28.30
C ASP A 48 0.94 4.43 -28.13
N GLY A 49 0.18 3.77 -27.25
CA GLY A 49 -1.24 4.02 -27.07
C GLY A 49 -1.82 3.32 -25.84
N PRO A 50 -3.11 3.52 -25.56
CA PRO A 50 -3.76 3.01 -24.37
C PRO A 50 -3.79 1.48 -24.29
N VAL A 51 -3.42 0.92 -23.14
CA VAL A 51 -3.28 -0.52 -22.92
C VAL A 51 -4.39 -1.05 -22.02
N ARG A 52 -5.00 -2.19 -22.37
CA ARG A 52 -5.96 -2.89 -21.49
C ARG A 52 -5.25 -3.52 -20.29
N LEU A 53 -5.89 -3.48 -19.12
CA LEU A 53 -5.31 -3.99 -17.88
C LEU A 53 -4.85 -5.45 -17.98
N ASP A 54 -5.68 -6.33 -18.56
CA ASP A 54 -5.32 -7.74 -18.73
C ASP A 54 -4.08 -7.92 -19.63
N ALA A 55 -4.02 -7.18 -20.74
CA ALA A 55 -2.90 -7.18 -21.65
C ALA A 55 -1.61 -6.71 -20.95
N MET A 56 -1.69 -5.67 -20.12
CA MET A 56 -0.57 -5.21 -19.30
C MET A 56 -0.07 -6.31 -18.35
N VAL A 57 -0.99 -6.94 -17.58
CA VAL A 57 -0.62 -7.99 -16.60
C VAL A 57 0.00 -9.20 -17.30
N LEU A 58 -0.60 -9.67 -18.40
CA LEU A 58 -0.07 -10.81 -19.15
C LEU A 58 1.28 -10.51 -19.79
N GLN A 59 1.44 -9.32 -20.37
CA GLN A 59 2.72 -8.87 -20.91
C GLN A 59 3.78 -8.77 -19.81
N ALA A 60 3.42 -8.27 -18.62
CA ALA A 60 4.31 -8.18 -17.47
C ALA A 60 4.86 -9.55 -17.07
N LEU A 61 4.00 -10.58 -17.02
CA LEU A 61 4.41 -11.96 -16.71
C LEU A 61 5.26 -12.59 -17.81
N GLN A 62 4.92 -12.37 -19.08
CA GLN A 62 5.68 -12.89 -20.24
C GLN A 62 7.05 -12.24 -20.39
N SER A 63 7.20 -10.99 -19.94
CA SER A 63 8.42 -10.22 -20.07
C SER A 63 9.46 -10.54 -18.99
N GLN A 64 9.14 -11.42 -18.03
CA GLN A 64 10.10 -11.82 -16.98
C GLN A 64 11.18 -12.76 -17.54
N PRO A 65 12.43 -12.71 -17.00
CA PRO A 65 13.52 -13.58 -17.46
C PRO A 65 13.21 -15.07 -17.39
N THR A 66 12.41 -15.46 -16.40
CA THR A 66 11.83 -16.80 -16.29
C THR A 66 10.33 -16.66 -16.42
N ALA A 67 9.72 -17.41 -17.35
CA ALA A 67 8.28 -17.39 -17.54
C ALA A 67 7.57 -17.72 -16.22
N LEU A 68 6.77 -16.78 -15.70
CA LEU A 68 6.01 -16.96 -14.48
C LEU A 68 4.59 -17.39 -14.80
N SER A 69 4.15 -18.46 -14.11
CA SER A 69 2.75 -18.89 -14.14
C SER A 69 1.91 -17.95 -13.29
N THR A 70 0.67 -17.69 -13.74
CA THR A 70 -0.36 -16.97 -12.97
C THR A 70 -0.63 -17.62 -11.62
N LEU A 71 -0.41 -18.93 -11.49
CA LEU A 71 -0.59 -19.69 -10.24
C LEU A 71 0.46 -19.39 -9.17
N ARG A 72 1.54 -18.67 -9.51
CA ARG A 72 2.60 -18.33 -8.55
C ARG A 72 2.46 -16.92 -7.98
N ILE A 73 1.56 -16.11 -8.55
CA ILE A 73 1.38 -14.72 -8.16
C ILE A 73 0.38 -14.64 -7.00
N ASP A 74 0.71 -13.82 -6.01
CA ASP A 74 -0.24 -13.44 -4.98
C ASP A 74 -1.10 -12.27 -5.49
N TRP A 75 -2.25 -12.61 -6.08
CA TRP A 75 -3.19 -11.63 -6.61
C TRP A 75 -3.84 -10.75 -5.53
N GLN A 76 -3.93 -11.23 -4.27
CA GLN A 76 -4.47 -10.44 -3.16
C GLN A 76 -3.52 -9.32 -2.75
N ASN A 77 -2.21 -9.58 -2.81
CA ASN A 77 -1.19 -8.58 -2.51
C ASN A 77 -0.71 -7.79 -3.74
N SER A 78 -1.18 -8.14 -4.95
CA SER A 78 -0.85 -7.42 -6.18
C SER A 78 -1.41 -5.99 -6.17
N ARG A 79 -0.65 -5.03 -6.70
CA ARG A 79 -1.01 -3.60 -6.66
C ARG A 79 -0.67 -2.87 -7.95
N LEU A 80 -1.55 -1.95 -8.34
CA LEU A 80 -1.34 -1.03 -9.45
C LEU A 80 -1.42 0.40 -8.94
N PHE A 81 -0.41 1.21 -9.27
CA PHE A 81 -0.33 2.61 -8.90
C PHE A 81 -0.22 3.50 -10.14
N CYS A 82 -0.89 4.62 -10.08
CA CYS A 82 -0.82 5.70 -11.04
C CYS A 82 0.28 6.68 -10.62
N LEU A 83 1.32 6.82 -11.44
CA LEU A 83 2.50 7.65 -11.14
C LEU A 83 2.41 9.06 -11.75
N HIS A 84 1.53 9.26 -12.72
CA HIS A 84 1.38 10.53 -13.45
C HIS A 84 0.42 11.51 -12.77
N GLU A 85 -0.37 11.06 -11.79
CA GLU A 85 -1.27 11.91 -11.01
C GLU A 85 -0.63 12.34 -9.69
N PRO A 86 -0.75 13.61 -9.27
CA PRO A 86 -0.26 14.05 -7.98
C PRO A 86 -1.06 13.42 -6.83
N PHE A 87 -0.37 12.99 -5.78
CA PHE A 87 -0.99 12.43 -4.58
C PHE A 87 -0.61 13.23 -3.31
N PRO A 88 -1.26 14.40 -3.06
CA PRO A 88 -0.83 15.36 -2.04
C PRO A 88 -1.19 14.98 -0.59
N LEU A 89 -1.97 13.92 -0.38
CA LEU A 89 -2.47 13.51 0.94
C LEU A 89 -1.33 13.26 1.93
N ALA A 90 -0.28 12.56 1.51
CA ALA A 90 0.89 12.25 2.36
C ALA A 90 1.53 13.51 2.95
N LYS A 91 1.79 14.50 2.09
CA LYS A 91 2.41 15.78 2.49
C LYS A 91 1.51 16.55 3.45
N THR A 92 0.22 16.63 3.14
CA THR A 92 -0.76 17.36 3.97
C THR A 92 -0.88 16.72 5.34
N LEU A 93 -1.02 15.39 5.40
CA LEU A 93 -1.18 14.65 6.64
C LEU A 93 0.07 14.71 7.52
N LEU A 94 1.27 14.55 6.94
CA LEU A 94 2.53 14.68 7.68
C LEU A 94 2.72 16.07 8.29
N ARG A 95 2.23 17.12 7.61
CA ARG A 95 2.22 18.49 8.15
C ARG A 95 1.24 18.61 9.32
N THR A 96 -0.01 18.16 9.17
CA THR A 96 -1.00 18.18 10.25
C THR A 96 -0.53 17.40 11.48
N LEU A 97 0.03 16.21 11.28
CA LEU A 97 0.65 15.42 12.35
C LEU A 97 1.81 16.18 13.03
N ALA A 98 2.56 17.00 12.30
CA ALA A 98 3.62 17.81 12.91
C ALA A 98 3.06 18.99 13.71
N GLU A 99 2.05 19.69 13.20
CA GLU A 99 1.41 20.83 13.86
C GLU A 99 0.71 20.43 15.16
N TRP A 100 0.14 19.22 15.23
CA TRP A 100 -0.61 18.75 16.39
C TRP A 100 0.24 17.98 17.40
N GLN A 101 1.53 17.72 17.13
CA GLN A 101 2.38 16.89 18.00
C GLN A 101 2.40 17.37 19.46
N ASN A 102 2.41 18.69 19.69
CA ASN A 102 2.48 19.27 21.04
C ASN A 102 1.10 19.44 21.71
N ARG A 103 0.01 19.04 21.05
CA ARG A 103 -1.38 19.12 21.57
C ARG A 103 -1.83 17.82 22.25
N VAL A 104 -0.95 16.83 22.27
CA VAL A 104 -1.22 15.46 22.72
C VAL A 104 -0.29 15.16 23.90
N PRO A 105 -0.81 14.69 25.04
CA PRO A 105 0.03 14.31 26.18
C PRO A 105 0.71 12.94 25.97
N GLU A 106 1.72 12.63 26.78
CA GLU A 106 2.24 11.27 26.88
C GLU A 106 1.18 10.31 27.46
N PRO A 107 1.15 9.01 27.07
CA PRO A 107 2.06 8.34 26.14
C PRO A 107 1.71 8.51 24.65
N GLN A 108 0.62 9.22 24.32
CA GLN A 108 0.16 9.36 22.94
C GLN A 108 1.14 10.17 22.08
N ALA A 109 1.82 11.17 22.65
CA ALA A 109 2.84 11.96 21.93
C ALA A 109 3.96 11.08 21.34
N SER A 110 4.44 10.09 22.10
CA SER A 110 5.43 9.12 21.63
C SER A 110 4.91 8.25 20.47
N ALA A 111 3.69 7.71 20.59
CA ALA A 111 3.06 6.93 19.52
C ALA A 111 2.79 7.77 18.26
N TRP A 112 2.42 9.04 18.44
CA TRP A 112 2.23 10.01 17.36
C TRP A 112 3.53 10.26 16.58
N GLN A 113 4.64 10.45 17.30
CA GLN A 113 5.96 10.59 16.70
C GLN A 113 6.38 9.30 15.96
N GLN A 114 6.12 8.13 16.55
CA GLN A 114 6.38 6.84 15.91
C GLN A 114 5.60 6.71 14.60
N LEU A 115 4.28 6.97 14.59
CA LEU A 115 3.46 6.96 13.37
C LEU A 115 4.04 7.93 12.32
N ARG A 116 4.36 9.16 12.70
CA ARG A 116 4.90 10.15 11.75
C ARG A 116 6.22 9.68 11.13
N ASN A 117 7.09 9.05 11.91
CA ASN A 117 8.34 8.48 11.41
C ASN A 117 8.07 7.30 10.46
N GLU A 118 7.13 6.42 10.80
CA GLU A 118 6.73 5.32 9.93
C GLU A 118 6.12 5.77 8.61
N LEU A 119 5.35 6.85 8.60
CA LEU A 119 4.80 7.43 7.37
C LEU A 119 5.88 8.11 6.52
N ARG A 120 6.88 8.77 7.13
CA ARG A 120 7.99 9.42 6.40
C ARG A 120 8.92 8.46 5.67
N LYS A 121 9.04 7.22 6.16
CA LYS A 121 9.85 6.17 5.52
C LYS A 121 9.16 5.54 4.30
N ARG A 122 7.92 5.90 4.00
CA ARG A 122 7.11 5.30 2.95
C ARG A 122 6.92 6.24 1.78
N HIS A 123 6.75 5.64 0.61
CA HIS A 123 6.36 6.32 -0.60
C HIS A 123 4.90 6.03 -0.91
N PHE A 124 4.21 7.00 -1.49
CA PHE A 124 2.78 6.93 -1.75
C PHE A 124 2.48 7.40 -3.17
N ALA A 125 1.56 6.68 -3.81
CA ALA A 125 1.02 7.03 -5.12
C ALA A 125 -0.44 6.58 -5.16
N LYS A 126 -1.24 7.16 -6.05
CA LYS A 126 -2.65 6.79 -6.15
C LYS A 126 -2.75 5.32 -6.60
N ARG A 127 -3.32 4.48 -5.74
CA ARG A 127 -3.56 3.05 -6.00
C ARG A 127 -4.86 2.89 -6.76
N ALA A 128 -4.85 2.10 -7.83
CA ALA A 128 -6.06 1.60 -8.45
C ALA A 128 -6.57 0.41 -7.64
N LEU A 129 -7.73 0.56 -6.99
CA LEU A 129 -8.37 -0.47 -6.17
C LEU A 129 -9.20 -1.40 -7.06
N ILE A 130 -8.49 -2.17 -7.90
CA ILE A 130 -9.06 -3.11 -8.86
C ILE A 130 -8.32 -4.44 -8.76
N THR A 131 -9.01 -5.55 -9.03
CA THR A 131 -8.36 -6.86 -9.11
C THR A 131 -7.37 -6.90 -10.27
N LEU A 132 -6.22 -7.55 -10.03
CA LEU A 132 -5.18 -7.76 -11.04
C LEU A 132 -5.13 -9.19 -11.56
N ASP A 133 -6.00 -10.06 -11.06
CA ASP A 133 -6.12 -11.44 -11.52
C ASP A 133 -6.70 -11.48 -12.95
N PRO A 134 -5.94 -11.93 -13.96
CA PRO A 134 -6.39 -11.94 -15.35
C PRO A 134 -7.64 -12.82 -15.56
N ASP A 135 -7.84 -13.86 -14.75
CA ASP A 135 -9.00 -14.75 -14.88
C ASP A 135 -10.28 -14.04 -14.42
N VAL A 136 -10.18 -13.17 -13.41
CA VAL A 136 -11.30 -12.33 -12.96
C VAL A 136 -11.54 -11.16 -13.91
N ILE A 137 -10.47 -10.48 -14.35
CA ILE A 137 -10.54 -9.30 -15.23
C ILE A 137 -11.29 -9.61 -16.53
N ARG A 138 -11.09 -10.81 -17.09
CA ARG A 138 -11.67 -11.20 -18.39
C ARG A 138 -13.16 -11.50 -18.32
N VAL A 139 -13.67 -11.90 -17.16
CA VAL A 139 -15.05 -12.37 -17.01
C VAL A 139 -15.99 -11.24 -16.60
N VAL A 140 -15.54 -10.31 -15.76
CA VAL A 140 -16.39 -9.24 -15.20
C VAL A 140 -16.30 -7.96 -16.04
N SER A 141 -17.43 -7.55 -16.62
CA SER A 141 -17.51 -6.29 -17.36
C SER A 141 -17.10 -5.10 -16.46
N GLY A 142 -16.24 -4.22 -16.98
CA GLY A 142 -15.72 -3.07 -16.23
C GLY A 142 -14.43 -3.33 -15.44
N HIS A 143 -14.01 -4.59 -15.24
CA HIS A 143 -12.74 -4.91 -14.56
C HIS A 143 -11.52 -4.88 -15.48
N ASN A 144 -11.71 -4.61 -16.78
CA ASN A 144 -10.63 -4.44 -17.76
C ASN A 144 -10.54 -2.99 -18.29
N PRO A 145 -10.16 -2.00 -17.46
CA PRO A 145 -10.04 -0.63 -17.89
C PRO A 145 -8.96 -0.45 -18.96
N LEU A 146 -9.11 0.63 -19.73
CA LEU A 146 -8.14 1.05 -20.71
C LEU A 146 -7.21 2.09 -20.05
N LEU A 147 -5.93 1.76 -19.88
CA LEU A 147 -4.93 2.52 -19.14
C LEU A 147 -4.15 3.46 -20.04
N ARG A 148 -3.87 4.68 -19.55
CA ARG A 148 -3.07 5.73 -20.20
C ARG A 148 -2.13 6.38 -19.20
N GLY A 149 -0.93 6.77 -19.63
CA GLY A 149 0.07 7.40 -18.78
C GLY A 149 0.99 6.42 -18.07
N GLN A 150 1.51 6.84 -16.91
CA GLN A 150 2.59 6.16 -16.19
C GLN A 150 2.07 5.38 -14.98
N PHE A 151 2.51 4.14 -14.83
CA PHE A 151 2.08 3.21 -13.79
C PHE A 151 3.25 2.47 -13.12
N SER A 152 3.02 2.03 -11.88
CA SER A 152 3.81 1.01 -11.21
C SER A 152 2.93 -0.20 -10.94
N LEU A 153 3.35 -1.37 -11.43
CA LEU A 153 2.69 -2.65 -11.23
C LEU A 153 3.57 -3.53 -10.35
N TYR A 154 3.04 -3.96 -9.21
CA TYR A 154 3.70 -4.89 -8.30
C TYR A 154 2.95 -6.22 -8.27
N LEU A 155 3.65 -7.31 -8.61
CA LEU A 155 3.15 -8.68 -8.63
C LEU A 155 4.00 -9.55 -7.69
N PRO A 156 3.67 -9.61 -6.39
CA PRO A 156 4.38 -10.46 -5.44
C PRO A 156 4.17 -11.94 -5.73
N LEU A 157 5.12 -12.77 -5.29
CA LEU A 157 4.95 -14.23 -5.31
C LEU A 157 4.18 -14.72 -4.08
N LEU A 158 3.48 -15.84 -4.24
CA LEU A 158 2.83 -16.52 -3.11
C LEU A 158 3.84 -16.79 -1.98
N GLY A 159 3.46 -16.36 -0.77
CA GLY A 159 4.28 -16.52 0.43
C GLY A 159 5.38 -15.47 0.62
N GLU A 160 5.51 -14.47 -0.26
CA GLU A 160 6.45 -13.35 -0.09
C GLU A 160 6.06 -12.44 1.10
N HIS A 161 4.76 -12.35 1.38
CA HIS A 161 4.24 -11.62 2.53
C HIS A 161 3.73 -12.60 3.57
N GLN A 162 4.33 -12.56 4.76
CA GLN A 162 3.97 -13.40 5.90
C GLN A 162 3.93 -12.58 7.19
N THR A 163 3.67 -11.27 7.06
CA THR A 163 3.62 -10.36 8.20
C THR A 163 2.36 -9.50 8.18
N VAL A 164 1.99 -9.01 9.35
CA VAL A 164 0.97 -7.97 9.56
C VAL A 164 1.66 -6.79 10.22
N THR A 165 1.38 -5.57 9.76
CA THR A 165 1.94 -4.35 10.37
C THR A 165 0.87 -3.71 11.25
N VAL A 166 1.22 -3.31 12.48
CA VAL A 166 0.33 -2.55 13.36
C VAL A 166 0.87 -1.13 13.49
N LEU A 167 0.03 -0.12 13.26
CA LEU A 167 0.37 1.29 13.32
C LEU A 167 -0.65 2.08 14.14
N GLY A 168 -0.31 3.32 14.52
CA GLY A 168 -1.21 4.25 15.19
C GLY A 168 -0.93 4.37 16.68
N ALA A 169 -1.96 4.29 17.52
CA ALA A 169 -1.87 4.44 18.97
C ALA A 169 -1.29 3.18 19.66
N VAL A 170 -0.05 2.82 19.32
CA VAL A 170 0.68 1.65 19.81
C VAL A 170 2.09 2.04 20.29
N ARG A 171 2.73 1.18 21.10
CA ARG A 171 4.14 1.40 21.51
C ARG A 171 5.14 0.82 20.52
N HIS A 172 4.75 -0.23 19.81
CA HIS A 172 5.57 -0.99 18.88
C HIS A 172 4.90 -1.05 17.50
N SER A 173 5.61 -0.64 16.46
CA SER A 173 5.11 -0.57 15.07
C SER A 173 5.88 -1.51 14.13
N GLU A 174 6.70 -2.40 14.67
CA GLU A 174 7.45 -3.39 13.92
C GLU A 174 6.51 -4.43 13.28
N PRO A 175 6.81 -4.92 12.06
CA PRO A 175 6.04 -6.00 11.45
C PRO A 175 6.00 -7.25 12.34
N GLN A 176 4.81 -7.83 12.48
CA GLN A 176 4.58 -9.04 13.26
C GLN A 176 4.35 -10.22 12.33
N VAL A 177 4.82 -11.42 12.69
CA VAL A 177 4.57 -12.64 11.93
C VAL A 177 3.06 -12.91 11.85
N TRP A 178 2.58 -13.18 10.64
CA TRP A 178 1.18 -13.50 10.40
C TRP A 178 0.80 -14.85 11.02
N GLN A 179 -0.40 -14.93 11.58
CA GLN A 179 -0.95 -16.10 12.25
C GLN A 179 -2.44 -16.19 11.91
N ALA A 180 -2.87 -17.30 11.33
CA ALA A 180 -4.24 -17.50 10.87
C ALA A 180 -5.30 -17.37 11.98
N THR A 181 -4.92 -17.62 13.23
CA THR A 181 -5.81 -17.60 14.40
C THR A 181 -5.86 -16.25 15.11
N PHE A 182 -5.01 -15.29 14.73
CA PHE A 182 -4.94 -14.00 15.43
C PHE A 182 -6.01 -13.04 14.90
N SER A 183 -6.74 -12.43 15.83
CA SER A 183 -7.63 -11.30 15.57
C SER A 183 -6.85 -9.97 15.53
N ALA A 184 -7.52 -8.90 15.10
CA ALA A 184 -6.91 -7.56 15.11
C ALA A 184 -6.52 -7.12 16.55
N GLY A 185 -7.32 -7.55 17.54
CA GLY A 185 -7.05 -7.31 18.95
C GLY A 185 -5.79 -8.01 19.43
N ASP A 186 -5.53 -9.25 19.00
CA ASP A 186 -4.32 -9.99 19.39
C ASP A 186 -3.04 -9.31 18.88
N TYR A 187 -3.06 -8.84 17.63
CA TYR A 187 -1.98 -8.06 17.05
C TYR A 187 -1.78 -6.71 17.74
N ALA A 188 -2.88 -6.00 18.02
CA ALA A 188 -2.85 -4.70 18.72
C ALA A 188 -2.33 -4.85 20.17
N GLN A 189 -2.71 -5.93 20.85
CA GLN A 189 -2.21 -6.26 22.19
C GLN A 189 -0.71 -6.54 22.16
N ARG A 190 -0.22 -7.30 21.17
CA ARG A 190 1.22 -7.55 20.98
C ARG A 190 2.00 -6.28 20.62
N ALA A 191 1.37 -5.35 19.91
CA ALA A 191 1.91 -4.00 19.65
C ALA A 191 1.84 -3.07 20.88
N GLN A 192 1.25 -3.53 21.99
CA GLN A 192 1.00 -2.76 23.20
C GLN A 192 0.23 -1.46 22.90
N TRP A 193 -0.94 -1.58 22.28
CA TRP A 193 -1.85 -0.44 22.09
C TRP A 193 -2.11 0.36 23.38
N LEU A 194 -2.23 1.68 23.22
CA LEU A 194 -2.31 2.61 24.34
C LEU A 194 -3.66 2.59 25.06
N GLN A 195 -4.72 2.14 24.37
CA GLN A 195 -6.06 2.05 24.94
C GLN A 195 -6.67 0.67 24.66
N PRO A 196 -6.50 -0.30 25.58
CA PRO A 196 -7.03 -1.65 25.40
C PRO A 196 -8.54 -1.78 25.49
N THR A 197 -9.23 -0.68 25.84
CA THR A 197 -10.69 -0.58 25.87
C THR A 197 -11.25 0.02 24.57
N LEU A 198 -10.48 0.07 23.48
CA LEU A 198 -11.03 0.42 22.18
C LEU A 198 -12.05 -0.63 21.74
N GLY A 199 -13.19 -0.18 21.21
CA GLY A 199 -14.22 -1.08 20.70
C GLY A 199 -13.92 -1.61 19.30
N GLU A 200 -13.13 -0.89 18.52
CA GLU A 200 -12.84 -1.19 17.12
C GLU A 200 -11.48 -0.65 16.66
N VAL A 201 -10.94 -1.28 15.61
CA VAL A 201 -9.75 -0.84 14.87
C VAL A 201 -10.02 -0.94 13.37
N SER A 202 -9.25 -0.21 12.55
CA SER A 202 -9.33 -0.34 11.10
C SER A 202 -8.30 -1.32 10.58
N VAL A 203 -8.70 -2.24 9.72
CA VAL A 203 -7.81 -3.19 9.04
C VAL A 203 -7.83 -2.89 7.55
N ILE A 204 -6.65 -2.61 7.00
CA ILE A 204 -6.44 -2.44 5.57
C ILE A 204 -5.93 -3.78 5.05
N GLN A 205 -6.79 -4.50 4.33
CA GLN A 205 -6.44 -5.77 3.72
C GLN A 205 -5.42 -5.54 2.58
N PRO A 206 -4.65 -6.57 2.19
CA PRO A 206 -3.70 -6.53 1.08
C PRO A 206 -4.21 -5.87 -0.21
N ASN A 207 -5.46 -6.15 -0.57
CA ASN A 207 -6.14 -5.64 -1.76
C ASN A 207 -6.51 -4.14 -1.66
N GLY A 208 -6.39 -3.54 -0.46
CA GLY A 208 -6.70 -2.14 -0.18
C GLY A 208 -8.11 -1.89 0.36
N ASP A 209 -8.89 -2.95 0.60
CA ASP A 209 -10.17 -2.84 1.30
C ASP A 209 -9.95 -2.47 2.76
N VAL A 210 -10.84 -1.63 3.28
CA VAL A 210 -10.82 -1.18 4.67
C VAL A 210 -11.98 -1.81 5.40
N GLU A 211 -11.66 -2.51 6.47
CA GLU A 211 -12.62 -3.19 7.33
C GLU A 211 -12.55 -2.61 8.75
N THR A 212 -13.70 -2.50 9.40
CA THR A 212 -13.76 -2.19 10.83
C THR A 212 -13.81 -3.50 11.60
N HIS A 213 -12.80 -3.76 12.43
CA HIS A 213 -12.69 -4.98 13.23
C HIS A 213 -13.08 -4.67 14.68
N PRO A 214 -14.17 -5.29 15.21
CA PRO A 214 -14.55 -5.16 16.61
C PRO A 214 -13.56 -5.89 17.53
N VAL A 215 -12.98 -5.19 18.51
CA VAL A 215 -11.91 -5.70 19.38
C VAL A 215 -12.15 -5.51 20.87
N GLY A 216 -13.19 -4.78 21.26
CA GLY A 216 -13.53 -4.61 22.68
C GLY A 216 -14.06 -5.92 23.26
N TYR A 217 -13.78 -6.20 24.54
CA TYR A 217 -14.21 -7.46 25.16
C TYR A 217 -15.75 -7.67 25.10
N TRP A 218 -16.53 -6.59 25.00
CA TRP A 218 -17.99 -6.60 24.94
C TRP A 218 -18.55 -6.79 23.52
N ASN A 219 -17.74 -6.60 22.48
CA ASN A 219 -18.17 -6.68 21.08
C ASN A 219 -17.19 -7.46 20.20
N ALA A 220 -16.24 -8.18 20.80
CA ALA A 220 -15.17 -8.86 20.07
C ALA A 220 -15.75 -9.85 19.05
N GLN A 221 -15.41 -9.61 17.78
CA GLN A 221 -15.74 -10.50 16.69
C GLN A 221 -14.48 -10.71 15.85
N PRO A 222 -13.81 -11.88 15.97
CA PRO A 222 -12.65 -12.19 15.16
C PRO A 222 -13.03 -12.21 13.68
N LEU A 223 -12.46 -11.30 12.91
CA LEU A 223 -12.53 -11.27 11.46
C LEU A 223 -11.17 -11.67 10.88
N THR A 224 -11.18 -12.27 9.69
CA THR A 224 -9.98 -12.78 9.05
C THR A 224 -9.03 -11.66 8.67
N ILE A 225 -7.76 -11.80 9.01
CA ILE A 225 -6.68 -10.89 8.59
C ILE A 225 -5.79 -11.65 7.63
N LEU A 226 -5.60 -11.09 6.43
CA LEU A 226 -4.72 -11.69 5.44
C LEU A 226 -3.25 -11.28 5.65
N PRO A 227 -2.28 -12.11 5.26
CA PRO A 227 -0.88 -11.73 5.31
C PRO A 227 -0.61 -10.54 4.37
N GLY A 228 0.13 -9.54 4.88
CA GLY A 228 0.36 -8.26 4.21
C GLY A 228 -0.59 -7.14 4.65
N ALA A 229 -1.59 -7.44 5.50
CA ALA A 229 -2.51 -6.44 6.03
C ALA A 229 -1.82 -5.41 6.95
N ILE A 230 -2.44 -4.24 7.06
CA ILE A 230 -2.09 -3.21 8.05
C ILE A 230 -3.26 -3.03 9.01
N ILE A 231 -2.99 -3.16 10.30
CA ILE A 231 -3.94 -2.81 11.36
C ILE A 231 -3.60 -1.40 11.82
N TYR A 232 -4.58 -0.52 11.77
CA TYR A 232 -4.48 0.84 12.28
C TYR A 232 -5.30 0.96 13.57
N VAL A 233 -4.59 1.20 14.67
CA VAL A 233 -5.20 1.50 15.97
C VAL A 233 -5.44 3.01 16.05
N PRO A 234 -6.69 3.48 16.08
CA PRO A 234 -7.00 4.90 16.05
C PRO A 234 -6.52 5.62 17.32
N PHE A 235 -6.11 6.87 17.17
CA PHE A 235 -5.91 7.75 18.33
C PHE A 235 -7.27 8.18 18.87
N SER A 236 -7.40 8.16 20.19
CA SER A 236 -8.58 8.67 20.90
C SER A 236 -8.25 9.96 21.64
N ALA A 237 -9.25 10.79 21.88
CA ALA A 237 -9.06 12.00 22.67
C ALA A 237 -8.71 11.62 24.12
N ALA A 238 -7.41 11.69 24.46
CA ALA A 238 -6.94 11.52 25.82
C ALA A 238 -7.41 12.68 26.71
N PHE A 239 -7.52 12.40 28.01
CA PHE A 239 -7.65 13.44 29.02
C PHE A 239 -6.47 14.43 28.90
N GLY A 240 -6.77 15.72 28.77
CA GLY A 240 -5.78 16.78 28.57
C GLY A 240 -5.37 17.03 27.11
N SER A 241 -5.90 16.28 26.13
CA SER A 241 -5.76 16.66 24.71
C SER A 241 -6.60 17.90 24.40
N THR A 242 -6.05 18.79 23.58
CA THR A 242 -6.75 20.00 23.07
C THR A 242 -7.29 19.82 21.64
N ILE A 243 -7.18 18.61 21.08
CA ILE A 243 -7.67 18.29 19.74
C ILE A 243 -9.15 17.93 19.83
N ASP A 244 -9.98 18.51 18.96
CA ASP A 244 -11.39 18.15 18.87
C ASP A 244 -11.58 16.67 18.45
N ARG A 245 -12.60 16.00 19.00
CA ARG A 245 -12.85 14.58 18.71
C ARG A 245 -13.17 14.31 17.25
N THR A 246 -13.88 15.24 16.60
CA THR A 246 -14.26 15.13 15.19
C THR A 246 -13.05 15.32 14.29
N GLU A 247 -12.22 16.32 14.61
CA GLU A 247 -10.95 16.57 13.92
C GLU A 247 -9.99 15.37 14.03
N LEU A 248 -9.90 14.76 15.23
CA LEU A 248 -9.09 13.56 15.45
C LEU A 248 -9.64 12.35 14.68
N ALA A 249 -10.96 12.15 14.67
CA ALA A 249 -11.59 11.08 13.90
C ALA A 249 -11.33 11.22 12.40
N HIS A 250 -11.44 12.44 11.85
CA HIS A 250 -11.12 12.72 10.45
C HIS A 250 -9.63 12.47 10.15
N LEU A 251 -8.72 12.87 11.04
CA LEU A 251 -7.29 12.58 10.89
C LEU A 251 -7.03 11.07 10.87
N ASN A 252 -7.64 10.29 11.78
CA ASN A 252 -7.53 8.83 11.79
C ASN A 252 -7.98 8.24 10.43
N GLN A 253 -9.10 8.70 9.87
CA GLN A 253 -9.58 8.28 8.55
C GLN A 253 -8.59 8.66 7.44
N GLN A 254 -7.99 9.85 7.49
CA GLN A 254 -6.96 10.26 6.52
C GLN A 254 -5.69 9.40 6.60
N VAL A 255 -5.29 8.93 7.79
CA VAL A 255 -4.17 7.98 7.94
C VAL A 255 -4.51 6.65 7.30
N VAL A 256 -5.70 6.11 7.57
CA VAL A 256 -6.18 4.87 6.94
C VAL A 256 -6.17 5.02 5.42
N GLU A 257 -6.74 6.11 4.89
CA GLU A 257 -6.78 6.39 3.46
C GLU A 257 -5.38 6.48 2.85
N LEU A 258 -4.46 7.19 3.50
CA LEU A 258 -3.07 7.29 3.05
C LEU A 258 -2.39 5.91 2.95
N LEU A 259 -2.58 5.05 3.95
CA LEU A 259 -1.93 3.74 4.03
C LEU A 259 -2.39 2.78 2.93
N ARG A 260 -3.62 2.91 2.41
CA ARG A 260 -4.12 2.15 1.24
C ARG A 260 -3.31 2.43 -0.03
N HIS A 261 -2.68 3.60 -0.08
CA HIS A 261 -1.93 4.14 -1.21
C HIS A 261 -0.41 4.02 -1.04
N GLN A 262 0.06 3.18 -0.10
CA GLN A 262 1.49 2.93 0.04
C GLN A 262 2.03 2.10 -1.14
N LEU A 263 3.17 2.51 -1.66
CA LEU A 263 3.97 1.66 -2.56
C LEU A 263 4.56 0.49 -1.76
N PRO A 264 4.87 -0.65 -2.41
CA PRO A 264 5.63 -1.74 -1.78
C PRO A 264 6.95 -1.18 -1.20
N ARG A 265 7.32 -1.64 0.01
CA ARG A 265 8.52 -1.17 0.72
C ARG A 265 9.75 -1.76 0.05
N GLU A 266 10.72 -0.95 -0.37
CA GLU A 266 12.04 -1.41 -0.84
C GLU A 266 12.72 -2.39 0.12
#